data_AF-A0A212K0S4-F1
#
_entry.id   AF-A0A212K0S4-F1
#
_cell.length_a   1.000
_cell.length_b   1.000
_cell.length_c   1.000
_cell.angle_alpha   90.00
_cell.angle_beta   90.00
_cell.angle_gamma   90.00
#
_symmetry.space_group_name_H-M   'P 1'
#
loop_
_entity.id
_entity.type
_entity.pdbx_description
1 polymer ?
#
loop_
_entity_poly.entity_id
_entity_poly.type
_entity_poly.pdbx_seq_one_letter_code
_entity_poly.pdbx_strand_id
1 'polypeptide(L)'
;MITNMAELSEKQIKTRWGDVKKQIKERPLLAYRVGIPLDKWDKYMYSTPPSNEVNRIYFEIKEDRKRKTFRIKESLSKIVGYRESKEFSRKSGVSDSMIRDIIEGKKDMVGYDVINRLELFLHVTMADFELSLENPLSVKRYTYEYIGEIASQINSTGDRLKQYCFKLSEMSRKMENDKDWHGNEVGPTDTLEHIIGHLSDLKEQIDSYWKVYVEKK
;
A
#
# COMPACT_ATOMS: atom_id res chain seq x y z
N MET A 1 1.15 25.57 26.68
CA MET A 1 -0.15 25.87 26.04
C MET A 1 -0.90 24.56 25.92
N ILE A 2 -1.98 24.39 26.69
CA ILE A 2 -2.84 23.20 26.61
C ILE A 2 -3.78 23.45 25.43
N THR A 3 -3.55 22.74 24.32
CA THR A 3 -4.50 22.72 23.20
C THR A 3 -5.77 22.04 23.72
N ASN A 4 -6.84 22.81 23.92
CA ASN A 4 -8.18 22.28 24.17
C ASN A 4 -8.52 21.35 23.00
N MET A 5 -8.34 20.05 23.19
CA MET A 5 -8.92 19.07 22.30
C MET A 5 -10.43 19.19 22.45
N ALA A 6 -11.12 19.69 21.43
CA ALA A 6 -12.58 19.71 21.40
C ALA A 6 -13.10 18.32 21.79
N GLU A 7 -13.96 18.26 22.80
CA GLU A 7 -14.55 17.00 23.25
C GLU A 7 -15.33 16.40 22.09
N LEU A 8 -14.95 15.17 21.72
CA LEU A 8 -15.63 14.45 20.67
C LEU A 8 -17.00 13.99 21.17
N SER A 9 -18.00 14.11 20.31
CA SER A 9 -19.33 13.53 20.59
C SER A 9 -19.23 12.02 20.76
N GLU A 10 -20.21 11.44 21.45
CA GLU A 10 -20.28 9.99 21.67
C GLU A 10 -20.24 9.20 20.35
N LYS A 11 -20.90 9.71 19.30
CA LYS A 11 -20.87 9.12 17.94
C LYS A 11 -19.45 9.11 17.37
N GLN A 12 -18.71 10.21 17.51
CA GLN A 12 -17.33 10.30 17.02
C GLN A 12 -16.37 9.38 17.79
N ILE A 13 -16.58 9.22 19.10
CA ILE A 13 -15.82 8.28 19.93
C ILE A 13 -16.07 6.83 19.50
N LYS A 14 -17.34 6.46 19.24
CA LYS A 14 -17.67 5.11 18.72
C LYS A 14 -17.02 4.83 17.36
N THR A 15 -17.06 5.79 16.43
CA THR A 15 -16.37 5.66 15.14
C THR A 15 -14.87 5.48 15.31
N ARG A 16 -14.24 6.33 16.13
CA ARG A 16 -12.80 6.23 16.45
C ARG A 16 -12.44 4.88 17.05
N TRP A 17 -13.26 4.36 17.96
CA TRP A 17 -13.05 3.03 18.52
C TRP A 17 -13.21 1.92 17.47
N GLY A 18 -14.14 2.07 16.54
CA GLY A 18 -14.26 1.18 15.38
C GLY A 18 -12.97 1.11 14.55
N ASP A 19 -12.37 2.26 14.26
CA ASP A 19 -11.10 2.35 13.53
C ASP A 19 -9.95 1.71 14.32
N VAL A 20 -9.84 2.01 15.62
CA VAL A 20 -8.83 1.42 16.51
C VAL A 20 -8.96 -0.10 16.55
N LYS A 21 -10.17 -0.63 16.71
CA LYS A 21 -10.42 -2.08 16.69
C LYS A 21 -10.00 -2.72 15.38
N LYS A 22 -10.27 -2.08 14.24
CA LYS A 22 -9.82 -2.58 12.93
C LYS A 22 -8.30 -2.71 12.90
N GLN A 23 -7.58 -1.67 13.33
CA GLN A 23 -6.11 -1.68 13.37
C GLN A 23 -5.55 -2.78 14.28
N ILE A 24 -6.14 -2.96 15.46
CA ILE A 24 -5.73 -3.99 16.42
C ILE A 24 -6.04 -5.40 15.92
N LYS A 25 -7.20 -5.63 15.29
CA LYS A 25 -7.55 -6.95 14.74
C LYS A 25 -6.59 -7.40 13.65
N GLU A 26 -6.16 -6.47 12.81
CA GLU A 26 -5.15 -6.72 11.77
C GLU A 26 -3.74 -6.94 12.37
N ARG A 27 -3.49 -6.45 13.60
CA ARG A 27 -2.17 -6.44 14.27
C ARG A 27 -2.34 -6.72 15.77
N PRO A 28 -2.61 -7.97 16.19
CA PRO A 28 -2.95 -8.25 17.59
C PRO A 28 -1.91 -7.77 18.61
N LEU A 29 -0.62 -7.83 18.24
CA LEU A 29 0.47 -7.34 19.10
C LEU A 29 0.44 -5.81 19.32
N LEU A 30 -0.26 -5.05 18.47
CA LEU A 30 -0.47 -3.62 18.66
C LEU A 30 -1.25 -3.33 19.96
N ALA A 31 -2.13 -4.25 20.38
CA ALA A 31 -2.89 -4.12 21.63
C ALA A 31 -1.98 -3.99 22.86
N TYR A 32 -0.93 -4.83 22.91
CA TYR A 32 0.06 -4.80 23.98
C TYR A 32 0.88 -3.51 23.92
N ARG A 33 1.28 -3.10 22.71
CA ARG A 33 2.08 -1.90 22.49
C ARG A 33 1.38 -0.61 22.91
N VAL A 34 0.07 -0.52 22.68
CA VAL A 34 -0.74 0.64 23.09
C VAL A 34 -1.22 0.54 24.54
N GLY A 35 -0.79 -0.50 25.25
CA GLY A 35 -1.06 -0.70 26.67
C GLY A 35 -2.53 -0.98 26.97
N ILE A 36 -3.18 -1.85 26.20
CA ILE A 36 -4.50 -2.39 26.59
C ILE A 36 -4.26 -3.52 27.60
N PRO A 37 -4.75 -3.41 28.84
CA PRO A 37 -4.64 -4.47 29.84
C PRO A 37 -5.40 -5.73 29.42
N LEU A 38 -4.83 -6.90 29.70
CA LEU A 38 -5.41 -8.20 29.33
C LEU A 38 -6.79 -8.42 29.96
N ASP A 39 -6.99 -8.00 31.21
CA ASP A 39 -8.25 -8.08 31.95
C ASP A 39 -9.37 -7.21 31.34
N LYS A 40 -9.00 -6.20 30.55
CA LYS A 40 -9.95 -5.31 29.88
C LYS A 40 -10.17 -5.66 28.41
N TRP A 41 -9.43 -6.62 27.86
CA TRP A 41 -9.44 -6.96 26.45
C TRP A 41 -10.84 -7.29 25.94
N ASP A 42 -11.49 -8.31 26.54
CA ASP A 42 -12.81 -8.76 26.10
C ASP A 42 -13.83 -7.63 26.21
N LYS A 43 -13.83 -6.93 27.34
CA LYS A 43 -14.71 -5.78 27.53
C LYS A 43 -14.54 -4.74 26.42
N TYR A 44 -13.30 -4.42 26.05
CA TYR A 44 -13.01 -3.42 25.02
C TYR A 44 -13.36 -3.93 23.62
N MET A 45 -13.17 -5.22 23.33
CA MET A 45 -13.52 -5.78 22.03
C MET A 45 -15.03 -5.83 21.77
N TYR A 46 -15.83 -6.12 22.81
CA TYR A 46 -17.30 -6.23 22.72
C TYR A 46 -18.06 -4.92 23.01
N SER A 47 -17.42 -3.91 23.61
CA SER A 47 -18.06 -2.62 23.93
C SER A 47 -17.19 -1.42 23.51
N THR A 48 -17.58 -0.19 23.88
CA THR A 48 -16.76 1.01 23.67
C THR A 48 -16.16 1.45 25.01
N PRO A 49 -14.83 1.56 25.15
CA PRO A 49 -14.20 2.08 26.36
C PRO A 49 -14.61 3.52 26.65
N PRO A 50 -14.35 4.03 27.87
CA PRO A 50 -14.47 5.46 28.17
C PRO A 50 -13.71 6.34 27.18
N SER A 51 -14.24 7.53 26.86
CA SER A 51 -13.70 8.41 25.80
C SER A 51 -12.22 8.78 26.00
N ASN A 52 -11.78 8.98 27.24
CA ASN A 52 -10.39 9.26 27.57
C ASN A 52 -9.47 8.09 27.17
N GLU A 53 -9.90 6.84 27.40
CA GLU A 53 -9.15 5.64 27.05
C GLU A 53 -9.11 5.41 25.54
N VAL A 54 -10.23 5.61 24.85
CA VAL A 54 -10.28 5.56 23.37
C VAL A 54 -9.31 6.57 22.78
N ASN A 55 -9.29 7.80 23.30
CA ASN A 55 -8.39 8.85 22.84
C ASN A 55 -6.93 8.51 23.13
N ARG A 56 -6.61 8.04 24.35
CA ARG A 56 -5.25 7.60 24.71
C ARG A 56 -4.73 6.56 23.73
N ILE A 57 -5.48 5.47 23.51
CA ILE A 57 -5.09 4.39 22.59
C ILE A 57 -4.94 4.91 21.16
N TYR A 58 -5.88 5.74 20.70
CA TYR A 58 -5.81 6.33 19.38
C TYR A 58 -4.55 7.18 19.17
N PHE A 59 -4.15 7.97 20.17
CA PHE A 59 -2.93 8.76 20.09
C PHE A 59 -1.66 7.91 20.15
N GLU A 60 -1.63 6.87 20.98
CA GLU A 60 -0.52 5.92 21.00
C GLU A 60 -0.33 5.24 19.63
N ILE A 61 -1.42 4.89 18.94
CA ILE A 61 -1.35 4.38 17.56
C ILE A 61 -0.76 5.41 16.59
N LYS A 62 -1.12 6.69 16.72
CA LYS A 62 -0.56 7.75 15.86
C LYS A 62 0.93 7.95 16.12
N GLU A 63 1.34 7.98 17.38
CA GLU A 63 2.75 8.11 17.75
C GLU A 63 3.56 6.88 17.33
N ASP A 64 2.99 5.67 17.41
CA ASP A 64 3.64 4.48 16.84
C ASP A 64 3.88 4.62 15.34
N ARG A 65 2.85 5.03 14.59
CA ARG A 65 2.97 5.24 13.14
C ARG A 65 4.00 6.31 12.80
N LYS A 66 4.08 7.40 13.55
CA LYS A 66 5.12 8.42 13.38
C LYS A 66 6.52 7.84 13.60
N ARG A 67 6.74 7.14 14.72
CA ARG A 67 8.03 6.50 15.03
C ARG A 67 8.46 5.52 13.93
N LYS A 68 7.53 4.69 13.44
CA LYS A 68 7.80 3.75 12.34
C LYS A 68 8.07 4.46 11.01
N THR A 69 7.29 5.50 10.69
CA THR A 69 7.51 6.33 9.49
C THR A 69 8.89 6.99 9.52
N PHE A 70 9.30 7.51 10.68
CA PHE A 70 10.62 8.09 10.88
C PHE A 70 11.73 7.04 10.71
N ARG A 71 11.61 5.86 11.33
CA ARG A 71 12.57 4.76 11.16
C ARG A 71 12.71 4.32 9.69
N ILE A 72 11.59 4.23 8.99
CA ILE A 72 11.55 3.94 7.54
C ILE A 72 12.27 5.04 6.77
N LYS A 73 12.00 6.31 7.06
CA LYS A 73 12.67 7.45 6.42
C LYS A 73 14.18 7.34 6.56
N GLU A 74 14.69 7.14 7.78
CA GLU A 74 16.13 7.02 8.03
C GLU A 74 16.75 5.86 7.24
N SER A 75 16.06 4.74 7.16
CA SER A 75 16.55 3.55 6.47
C SER A 75 16.51 3.71 4.95
N LEU A 76 15.42 4.27 4.41
CA LEU A 76 15.31 4.62 2.99
C LEU A 76 16.42 5.62 2.59
N SER A 77 16.68 6.65 3.39
CA SER A 77 17.74 7.63 3.10
C SER A 77 19.15 7.03 3.00
N LYS A 78 19.40 5.85 3.59
CA LYS A 78 20.69 5.15 3.49
C LYS A 78 20.87 4.40 2.17
N ILE A 79 19.76 3.94 1.57
CA ILE A 79 19.78 3.17 0.31
C ILE A 79 19.38 4.00 -0.90
N VAL A 80 18.83 5.21 -0.71
CA VAL A 80 18.32 6.05 -1.78
C VAL A 80 19.40 7.02 -2.26
N GLY A 81 19.91 6.78 -3.47
CA GLY A 81 20.24 7.90 -4.35
C GLY A 81 18.92 8.54 -4.83
N TYR A 82 18.76 9.86 -4.73
CA TYR A 82 17.52 10.62 -4.99
C TYR A 82 16.80 10.29 -6.33
N ARG A 83 17.43 9.54 -7.24
CA ARG A 83 16.95 9.17 -8.59
C ARG A 83 16.31 7.77 -8.69
N GLU A 84 16.30 6.95 -7.64
CA GLU A 84 15.87 5.53 -7.71
C GLU A 84 14.44 5.24 -7.17
N SER A 85 13.67 6.27 -6.83
CA SER A 85 12.37 6.11 -6.17
C SER A 85 11.33 5.33 -7.00
N LYS A 86 11.40 5.41 -8.34
CA LYS A 86 10.57 4.59 -9.26
C LYS A 86 10.90 3.10 -9.16
N GLU A 87 12.18 2.75 -9.01
CA GLU A 87 12.63 1.37 -8.87
C GLU A 87 12.20 0.79 -7.52
N PHE A 88 12.31 1.56 -6.44
CA PHE A 88 11.79 1.14 -5.13
C PHE A 88 10.27 1.06 -5.09
N SER A 89 9.57 1.88 -5.86
CA SER A 89 8.12 1.78 -5.97
C SER A 89 7.69 0.41 -6.52
N ARG A 90 8.36 -0.06 -7.57
CA ARG A 90 8.14 -1.39 -8.14
C ARG A 90 8.50 -2.52 -7.18
N LYS A 91 9.61 -2.37 -6.44
CA LYS A 91 10.07 -3.38 -5.48
C LYS A 91 9.15 -3.46 -4.25
N SER A 92 8.81 -2.33 -3.65
CA SER A 92 8.05 -2.29 -2.38
C SER A 92 6.53 -2.30 -2.54
N GLY A 93 6.01 -2.10 -3.76
CA GLY A 93 4.57 -1.97 -4.00
C GLY A 93 3.94 -0.73 -3.34
N VAL A 94 4.75 0.31 -3.08
CA VAL A 94 4.32 1.62 -2.55
C VAL A 94 4.59 2.67 -3.62
N SER A 95 3.70 3.65 -3.78
CA SER A 95 3.86 4.64 -4.86
C SER A 95 5.14 5.47 -4.71
N ASP A 96 5.76 5.77 -5.84
CA ASP A 96 6.94 6.64 -5.95
C ASP A 96 6.74 7.98 -5.21
N SER A 97 5.57 8.60 -5.38
CA SER A 97 5.19 9.84 -4.68
C SER A 97 5.20 9.69 -3.16
N MET A 98 4.68 8.59 -2.64
CA MET A 98 4.64 8.34 -1.19
C MET A 98 6.03 8.12 -0.62
N ILE A 99 6.88 7.35 -1.32
CA ILE A 99 8.28 7.12 -0.93
C ILE A 99 9.02 8.47 -0.88
N ARG A 100 8.86 9.29 -1.92
CA ARG A 100 9.46 10.63 -1.98
C ARG A 100 8.99 11.52 -0.83
N ASP A 101 7.69 11.58 -0.58
CA ASP A 101 7.15 12.43 0.49
C ASP A 101 7.65 12.00 1.89
N ILE A 102 7.85 10.70 2.13
CA ILE A 102 8.44 10.19 3.38
C ILE A 102 9.92 10.64 3.50
N ILE A 103 10.72 10.43 2.44
CA ILE A 103 12.15 10.78 2.42
C ILE A 103 12.36 12.28 2.60
N GLU A 104 11.57 13.10 1.91
CA GLU A 104 11.61 14.56 2.02
C GLU A 104 11.03 15.07 3.35
N GLY A 105 10.38 14.21 4.14
CA GLY A 105 9.74 14.58 5.40
C GLY A 105 8.43 15.36 5.23
N LYS A 106 7.85 15.40 4.03
CA LYS A 106 6.51 15.95 3.77
C LYS A 106 5.41 15.10 4.43
N LYS A 107 5.65 13.79 4.60
CA LYS A 107 4.78 12.88 5.35
C LYS A 107 5.48 12.42 6.63
N ASP A 108 5.04 12.96 7.76
CA ASP A 108 5.48 12.56 9.11
C ASP A 108 4.84 11.24 9.58
N MET A 109 3.69 10.87 8.99
CA MET A 109 2.92 9.70 9.38
C MET A 109 2.22 9.08 8.17
N VAL A 110 2.53 7.82 7.88
CA VAL A 110 1.84 7.02 6.84
C VAL A 110 1.01 5.90 7.45
N GLY A 111 0.09 5.33 6.66
CA GLY A 111 -0.77 4.22 7.10
C GLY A 111 0.02 2.96 7.38
N TYR A 112 -0.49 2.06 8.22
CA TYR A 112 0.22 0.83 8.51
C TYR A 112 0.38 -0.09 7.29
N ASP A 113 -0.49 -0.03 6.28
CA ASP A 113 -0.27 -0.77 5.03
C ASP A 113 1.05 -0.34 4.35
N VAL A 114 1.27 0.98 4.23
CA VAL A 114 2.53 1.54 3.70
C VAL A 114 3.72 1.17 4.60
N ILE A 115 3.57 1.28 5.92
CA ILE A 115 4.62 0.88 6.88
C ILE A 115 4.98 -0.59 6.68
N ASN A 116 3.98 -1.47 6.67
CA ASN A 116 4.19 -2.91 6.59
C ASN A 116 4.98 -3.30 5.33
N ARG A 117 4.61 -2.73 4.17
CA ARG A 117 5.28 -2.98 2.88
C ARG A 117 6.71 -2.43 2.85
N LEU A 118 6.91 -1.20 3.32
CA LEU A 118 8.25 -0.58 3.34
C LEU A 118 9.18 -1.28 4.33
N GLU A 119 8.70 -1.66 5.51
CA GLU A 119 9.50 -2.44 6.46
C GLU A 119 9.89 -3.80 5.90
N LEU A 120 8.97 -4.49 5.21
CA LEU A 120 9.28 -5.77 4.55
C LEU A 120 10.32 -5.59 3.45
N PHE A 121 10.18 -4.55 2.62
CA PHE A 121 11.17 -4.20 1.61
C PHE A 121 12.53 -3.92 2.22
N LEU A 122 12.60 -3.07 3.25
CA LEU A 122 13.84 -2.71 3.95
C LEU A 122 14.47 -3.95 4.60
N HIS A 123 13.68 -4.81 5.22
CA HIS A 123 14.16 -6.06 5.82
C HIS A 123 14.81 -7.02 4.81
N VAL A 124 14.25 -7.11 3.60
CA VAL A 124 14.81 -7.96 2.54
C VAL A 124 16.02 -7.30 1.86
N THR A 125 16.09 -5.97 1.88
CA THR A 125 17.16 -5.23 1.20
C THR A 125 18.36 -4.91 2.08
N MET A 126 18.15 -4.69 3.37
CA MET A 126 19.15 -4.31 4.37
C MET A 126 19.25 -5.41 5.44
N ALA A 127 20.45 -5.96 5.63
CA ALA A 127 20.67 -7.07 6.56
C ALA A 127 20.42 -6.70 8.03
N ASP A 128 20.54 -5.42 8.39
CA ASP A 128 20.39 -4.88 9.75
C ASP A 128 18.99 -4.34 10.06
N PHE A 129 18.07 -4.35 9.09
CA PHE A 129 16.73 -3.82 9.30
C PHE A 129 15.79 -4.89 9.89
N GLU A 130 15.40 -4.71 11.15
CA GLU A 130 14.45 -5.59 11.83
C GLU A 130 12.99 -5.17 11.58
N LEU A 131 12.19 -6.15 11.14
CA LEU A 131 10.73 -6.02 11.02
C LEU A 131 10.10 -5.68 12.37
N SER A 132 9.13 -4.76 12.36
CA SER A 132 8.31 -4.57 13.55
C SER A 132 7.57 -5.86 13.90
N LEU A 133 7.53 -6.22 15.19
CA LEU A 133 6.81 -7.41 15.66
C LEU A 133 5.33 -7.41 15.25
N GLU A 134 4.72 -6.23 15.14
CA GLU A 134 3.31 -6.10 14.75
C GLU A 134 3.08 -6.14 13.23
N ASN A 135 4.14 -6.28 12.42
CA ASN A 135 4.01 -6.37 10.96
C ASN A 135 3.45 -7.76 10.60
N PRO A 136 2.24 -7.84 10.00
CA PRO A 136 1.59 -9.11 9.68
C PRO A 136 2.14 -9.73 8.38
N LEU A 137 2.99 -9.03 7.63
CA LEU A 137 3.50 -9.51 6.36
C LEU A 137 4.71 -10.43 6.58
N SER A 138 4.70 -11.57 5.88
CA SER A 138 5.88 -12.38 5.64
C SER A 138 6.24 -12.29 4.16
N VAL A 139 7.52 -12.50 3.83
CA VAL A 139 7.99 -12.52 2.43
C VAL A 139 7.14 -13.48 1.60
N LYS A 140 6.95 -14.72 2.07
CA LYS A 140 6.17 -15.74 1.37
C LYS A 140 4.74 -15.30 1.07
N ARG A 141 4.02 -14.76 2.08
CA ARG A 141 2.63 -14.32 1.91
C ARG A 141 2.54 -13.13 0.97
N TYR A 142 3.40 -12.14 1.16
CA TYR A 142 3.45 -10.95 0.34
C TYR A 142 3.75 -11.29 -1.13
N THR A 143 4.68 -12.21 -1.40
CA THR A 143 4.99 -12.69 -2.76
C THR A 143 3.81 -13.41 -3.40
N TYR A 144 3.12 -14.26 -2.66
CA TYR A 144 1.93 -14.92 -3.19
C TYR A 144 0.84 -13.92 -3.58
N GLU A 145 0.53 -12.96 -2.70
CA GLU A 145 -0.49 -11.93 -2.95
C GLU A 145 -0.08 -11.02 -4.13
N TYR A 146 1.15 -10.52 -4.15
CA TYR A 146 1.65 -9.61 -5.20
C TYR A 146 1.69 -10.26 -6.60
N ILE A 147 2.18 -11.50 -6.69
CA ILE A 147 2.16 -12.24 -7.96
C ILE A 147 0.73 -12.56 -8.41
N GLY A 148 -0.18 -12.84 -7.46
CA GLY A 148 -1.60 -13.01 -7.76
C GLY A 148 -2.24 -11.76 -8.39
N GLU A 149 -1.91 -10.56 -7.89
CA GLU A 149 -2.34 -9.29 -8.46
C GLU A 149 -1.78 -9.09 -9.88
N ILE A 150 -0.49 -9.35 -10.09
CA ILE A 150 0.13 -9.26 -11.41
C ILE A 150 -0.52 -10.24 -12.40
N ALA A 151 -0.76 -11.48 -11.99
CA ALA A 151 -1.40 -12.49 -12.82
C ALA A 151 -2.83 -12.07 -13.23
N SER A 152 -3.57 -11.45 -12.32
CA SER A 152 -4.89 -10.88 -12.61
C SER A 152 -4.82 -9.75 -13.64
N GLN A 153 -3.83 -8.86 -13.54
CA GLN A 153 -3.60 -7.78 -14.50
C GLN A 153 -3.21 -8.31 -15.89
N ILE A 154 -2.36 -9.33 -15.96
CA ILE A 154 -2.03 -10.01 -17.21
C ILE A 154 -3.29 -10.61 -17.84
N ASN A 155 -4.12 -11.30 -17.04
CA ASN A 155 -5.36 -11.90 -17.54
C ASN A 155 -6.33 -10.84 -18.08
N SER A 156 -6.54 -9.74 -17.35
CA SER A 156 -7.38 -8.62 -17.80
C SER A 156 -6.85 -8.00 -19.11
N THR A 157 -5.53 -7.91 -19.25
CA THR A 157 -4.89 -7.44 -20.48
C THR A 157 -5.11 -8.39 -21.65
N GLY A 158 -5.05 -9.71 -21.40
CA GLY A 158 -5.39 -10.73 -22.38
C GLY A 158 -6.84 -10.63 -22.87
N ASP A 159 -7.79 -10.34 -21.97
CA ASP A 159 -9.18 -10.13 -22.35
C ASP A 159 -9.39 -8.85 -23.16
N ARG A 160 -8.68 -7.76 -22.84
CA ARG A 160 -8.66 -6.54 -23.66
C ARG A 160 -8.11 -6.80 -25.06
N LEU A 161 -7.06 -7.61 -25.17
CA LEU A 161 -6.49 -7.98 -26.47
C LEU A 161 -7.50 -8.77 -27.31
N LYS A 162 -8.22 -9.74 -26.71
CA LYS A 162 -9.31 -10.46 -27.39
C LYS A 162 -10.41 -9.51 -27.86
N GLN A 163 -10.84 -8.58 -27.01
CA GLN A 163 -11.86 -7.57 -27.35
C GLN A 163 -11.41 -6.69 -28.53
N TYR A 164 -10.15 -6.30 -28.54
CA TYR A 164 -9.56 -5.51 -29.61
C TYR A 164 -9.59 -6.24 -30.96
N CYS A 165 -9.41 -7.57 -31.01
CA CYS A 165 -9.57 -8.33 -32.26
C CYS A 165 -10.96 -8.17 -32.89
N PHE A 166 -12.02 -8.14 -32.08
CA PHE A 166 -13.38 -7.90 -32.57
C PHE A 166 -13.54 -6.46 -33.06
N LYS A 167 -13.04 -5.48 -32.32
CA LYS A 167 -13.07 -4.07 -32.72
C LYS A 167 -12.38 -3.83 -34.06
N LEU A 168 -11.20 -4.40 -34.25
CA LEU A 168 -10.45 -4.27 -35.51
C LEU A 168 -11.26 -4.82 -36.70
N SER A 169 -11.96 -5.94 -36.49
CA SER A 169 -12.86 -6.51 -37.49
C SER A 169 -14.07 -5.60 -37.77
N GLU A 170 -14.63 -4.97 -36.74
CA GLU A 170 -15.73 -4.01 -36.91
C GLU A 170 -15.30 -2.74 -37.63
N MET A 171 -14.13 -2.18 -37.29
CA MET A 171 -13.56 -1.01 -37.97
C MET A 171 -13.37 -1.29 -39.45
N SER A 172 -12.80 -2.45 -39.79
CA SER A 172 -12.64 -2.87 -41.19
C SER A 172 -13.99 -3.05 -41.90
N ARG A 173 -14.99 -3.65 -41.24
CA ARG A 173 -16.33 -3.83 -41.81
C ARG A 173 -17.05 -2.50 -42.05
N LYS A 174 -16.89 -1.53 -41.14
CA LYS A 174 -17.51 -0.20 -41.23
C LYS A 174 -16.70 0.75 -42.12
N MET A 175 -15.46 0.40 -42.47
CA MET A 175 -14.50 1.29 -43.15
C MET A 175 -14.28 2.60 -42.39
N GLU A 176 -14.35 2.54 -41.06
CA GLU A 176 -14.28 3.69 -40.16
C GLU A 176 -13.46 3.35 -38.91
N ASN A 177 -12.80 4.35 -38.35
CA ASN A 177 -12.06 4.20 -37.10
C ASN A 177 -12.99 4.33 -35.88
N ASP A 178 -12.61 3.68 -34.78
CA ASP A 178 -13.23 3.89 -33.48
C ASP A 178 -12.96 5.33 -32.99
N LYS A 179 -13.84 5.81 -32.11
CA LYS A 179 -13.68 7.11 -31.44
C LYS A 179 -13.40 6.93 -29.96
N ASP A 180 -12.57 7.79 -29.39
CA ASP A 180 -12.32 7.85 -27.96
C ASP A 180 -13.51 8.48 -27.21
N TRP A 181 -13.40 8.55 -25.88
CA TRP A 181 -14.40 9.17 -25.00
C TRP A 181 -14.57 10.68 -25.20
N HIS A 182 -13.66 11.33 -25.93
CA HIS A 182 -13.74 12.72 -26.35
C HIS A 182 -14.25 12.88 -27.80
N GLY A 183 -14.51 11.78 -28.50
CA GLY A 183 -14.95 11.77 -29.89
C GLY A 183 -13.84 11.87 -30.94
N ASN A 184 -12.56 11.80 -30.54
CA ASN A 184 -11.43 11.80 -31.46
C ASN A 184 -11.27 10.42 -32.10
N GLU A 185 -10.86 10.38 -33.37
CA GLU A 185 -10.54 9.11 -34.02
C GLU A 185 -9.32 8.45 -33.37
N VAL A 186 -9.47 7.17 -33.10
CA VAL A 186 -8.41 6.32 -32.55
C VAL A 186 -7.82 5.54 -33.72
N GLY A 187 -6.50 5.63 -33.87
CA GLY A 187 -5.77 4.87 -34.87
C GLY A 187 -5.99 3.37 -34.70
N PRO A 188 -5.93 2.59 -35.78
CA PRO A 188 -6.17 1.15 -35.71
C PRO A 188 -5.21 0.44 -34.76
N THR A 189 -4.01 0.96 -34.52
CA THR A 189 -3.00 0.35 -33.65
C THR A 189 -2.93 0.95 -32.25
N ASP A 190 -3.55 2.09 -31.97
CA ASP A 190 -3.39 2.80 -30.69
C ASP A 190 -3.76 1.94 -29.47
N THR A 191 -4.83 1.14 -29.59
CA THR A 191 -5.23 0.20 -28.53
C THR A 191 -4.20 -0.90 -28.33
N LEU A 192 -3.60 -1.41 -29.42
CA LEU A 192 -2.56 -2.42 -29.37
C LEU A 192 -1.28 -1.86 -28.74
N GLU A 193 -0.89 -0.64 -29.09
CA GLU A 193 0.26 0.07 -28.52
C GLU A 193 0.08 0.28 -27.01
N HIS A 194 -1.12 0.68 -26.58
CA HIS A 194 -1.44 0.81 -25.16
C HIS A 194 -1.30 -0.53 -24.40
N ILE A 195 -1.79 -1.63 -25.00
CA ILE A 195 -1.65 -2.98 -24.43
C ILE A 195 -0.17 -3.38 -24.31
N ILE A 196 0.62 -3.15 -25.35
CA ILE A 196 2.07 -3.45 -25.35
C ILE A 196 2.80 -2.65 -24.27
N GLY A 197 2.48 -1.36 -24.13
CA GLY A 197 3.03 -0.52 -23.08
C GLY A 197 2.72 -1.07 -21.69
N HIS A 198 1.46 -1.45 -21.43
CA HIS A 198 1.06 -2.01 -20.15
C HIS A 198 1.73 -3.36 -19.84
N LEU A 199 1.86 -4.25 -20.82
CA LEU A 199 2.59 -5.52 -20.66
C LEU A 199 4.07 -5.30 -20.37
N SER A 200 4.68 -4.28 -21.00
CA SER A 200 6.07 -3.90 -20.74
C SER A 200 6.27 -3.42 -19.30
N ASP A 201 5.35 -2.60 -18.80
CA ASP A 201 5.36 -2.15 -17.40
C ASP A 201 5.19 -3.34 -16.42
N LEU A 202 4.28 -4.27 -16.71
CA LEU A 202 4.09 -5.48 -15.90
C LEU A 202 5.35 -6.35 -15.87
N LYS A 203 6.01 -6.53 -17.02
CA LYS A 203 7.30 -7.23 -17.09
C LYS A 203 8.34 -6.56 -16.19
N GLU A 204 8.51 -5.24 -16.27
CA GLU A 204 9.47 -4.52 -15.43
C GLU A 204 9.16 -4.65 -13.93
N GLN A 205 7.88 -4.69 -13.55
CA GLN A 205 7.46 -4.94 -12.17
C GLN A 205 7.84 -6.35 -11.72
N ILE A 206 7.54 -7.38 -12.54
CA ILE A 206 7.91 -8.77 -12.26
C ILE A 206 9.42 -8.89 -12.07
N ASP A 207 10.22 -8.39 -13.02
CA ASP A 207 11.68 -8.52 -12.98
C ASP A 207 12.26 -7.84 -11.73
N SER A 208 11.81 -6.61 -11.44
CA SER A 208 12.28 -5.85 -10.27
C SER A 208 11.92 -6.55 -8.96
N TYR A 209 10.70 -7.09 -8.88
CA TYR A 209 10.19 -7.79 -7.71
C TYR A 209 10.90 -9.13 -7.49
N TRP A 210 10.99 -9.94 -8.54
CA TRP A 210 11.56 -11.29 -8.51
C TRP A 210 13.01 -11.29 -8.03
N LYS A 211 13.79 -10.31 -8.52
CA LYS A 211 15.18 -10.09 -8.10
C LYS A 211 15.33 -9.81 -6.60
N VAL A 212 14.36 -9.13 -5.98
CA VAL A 212 14.43 -8.76 -4.55
C VAL A 212 13.93 -9.87 -3.64
N TYR A 213 12.79 -10.48 -3.97
CA TYR A 213 12.09 -11.37 -3.03
C TYR A 213 12.25 -12.87 -3.33
N VAL A 214 12.70 -13.24 -4.54
CA VAL A 214 12.77 -14.65 -4.97
C VAL A 214 14.21 -15.10 -5.24
N GLU A 215 14.95 -14.35 -6.06
CA GLU A 215 16.32 -14.72 -6.46
C GLU A 215 17.37 -14.47 -5.38
N LYS A 216 17.09 -13.59 -4.43
CA LYS A 216 18.04 -13.12 -3.41
C LYS A 216 18.35 -14.17 -2.31
N LYS A 217 18.17 -15.46 -2.61
CA LYS A 217 18.53 -16.59 -1.74
C LYS A 217 19.96 -17.03 -1.98
#